data_AF-E3HYI0-F1
#
_entry.id   AF-E3HYI0-F1
#
_cell.length_a   1.000
_cell.length_b   1.000
_cell.length_c   1.000
_cell.angle_alpha   90.00
_cell.angle_beta   90.00
_cell.angle_gamma   90.00
#
_symmetry.space_group_name_H-M   'P 1'
#
loop_
_entity.id
_entity.type
_entity.pdbx_description
1 polymer ?
#
loop_
_entity_poly.entity_id
_entity_poly.type
_entity_poly.pdbx_seq_one_letter_code
_entity_poly.pdbx_strand_id
1 'polypeptide(L)'
;MSDTTLIENAPGGASILTIRSRYVLEVGEPAVLEGHVHFSAPADSKAAGRHLPRVAVPFWLLVEEVETFKAASSGILLSDSIRAQAYKAEFKIKYWILSDGASELCPDQGGWFEARYSRAPGVFGDDGRLTMHRPGLLIVDPESIRRFRLGSYIQDEITRWAKYWPRASVDCVSLHAAQAETDEDRITRNKFWGRYGFRFVWKDPVTMREGVSAPMKAEDLRIPLSAPDRYRHIQPMEVAQHLALTHEKAEGACKAHAKVLCLSNYLYELEQGAKKQSLRWAVSGKWRQRTADLLERSDEWAEDAVQGSPSIAAGASDSALLASAPVAHTLQVFHELSRLRTLEASKASNAELGARRKWLDVQHLLDYPVSWRSRSAKAR
;
A
#
# COMPACT_ATOMS: atom_id res chain seq x y z
N MET A 1 3.54 11.02 12.96
CA MET A 1 3.46 11.24 14.41
C MET A 1 4.22 10.11 15.08
N SER A 2 5.10 10.42 16.04
CA SER A 2 5.96 9.46 16.72
C SER A 2 5.31 9.02 18.00
N ASP A 3 4.70 7.84 18.00
CA ASP A 3 3.95 7.34 19.15
C ASP A 3 4.84 6.44 19.99
N THR A 4 4.97 6.84 21.25
CA THR A 4 5.64 6.14 22.35
C THR A 4 7.16 6.35 22.41
N THR A 5 7.55 7.33 23.22
CA THR A 5 8.90 7.45 23.79
C THR A 5 8.94 6.65 25.09
N LEU A 6 9.44 5.41 25.02
CA LEU A 6 9.66 4.64 26.23
C LEU A 6 11.06 4.95 26.76
N ILE A 7 11.13 5.59 27.93
CA ILE A 7 12.39 5.79 28.67
C ILE A 7 12.44 4.74 29.78
N GLU A 8 13.26 3.71 29.59
CA GLU A 8 13.51 2.69 30.62
C GLU A 8 14.91 2.88 31.22
N ASN A 9 14.99 2.77 32.54
CA ASN A 9 16.27 2.64 33.24
C ASN A 9 16.66 1.17 33.23
N ALA A 10 17.67 0.81 32.42
CA ALA A 10 18.16 -0.55 32.32
C ALA A 10 18.99 -0.93 33.57
N PRO A 11 19.02 -2.22 33.96
CA PRO A 11 19.92 -2.71 35.00
C PRO A 11 21.37 -2.36 34.61
N GLY A 12 22.05 -1.58 35.45
CA GLY A 12 23.35 -0.96 35.15
C GLY A 12 23.32 0.56 34.96
N GLY A 13 22.16 1.20 35.14
CA GLY A 13 22.01 2.66 35.15
C GLY A 13 21.91 3.31 33.77
N ALA A 14 21.99 2.56 32.67
CA ALA A 14 21.86 3.15 31.34
C ALA A 14 20.40 3.53 31.06
N SER A 15 20.17 4.71 30.46
CA SER A 15 18.85 5.12 30.00
C SER A 15 18.67 4.64 28.56
N ILE A 16 17.55 3.96 28.30
CA ILE A 16 17.16 3.50 26.97
C ILE A 16 15.98 4.35 26.51
N LEU A 17 16.11 5.00 25.37
CA LEU A 17 15.01 5.65 24.67
C LEU A 17 14.66 4.84 23.44
N THR A 18 13.40 4.39 23.35
CA THR A 18 12.85 3.83 22.11
C THR A 18 11.81 4.78 21.55
N ILE A 19 11.98 5.16 20.28
CA ILE A 19 11.00 5.93 19.51
C ILE A 19 10.44 4.99 18.45
N ARG A 20 9.12 4.91 18.35
CA ARG A 20 8.44 4.14 17.31
C ARG A 20 7.55 5.06 16.48
N SER A 21 7.56 4.86 15.18
CA SER A 21 6.68 5.55 14.24
C SER A 21 6.07 4.51 13.31
N ARG A 22 4.77 4.64 13.05
CA ARG A 22 4.06 3.78 12.09
C ARG A 22 3.23 4.60 11.14
N TYR A 23 3.29 4.24 9.87
CA TYR A 23 2.56 4.90 8.80
C TYR A 23 2.36 3.94 7.63
N VAL A 24 1.48 4.30 6.72
CA VAL A 24 1.26 3.59 5.47
C VAL A 24 1.90 4.39 4.36
N LEU A 25 2.71 3.77 3.51
CA LEU A 25 3.16 4.35 2.26
C LEU A 25 2.21 3.90 1.15
N GLU A 26 1.59 4.86 0.48
CA GLU A 26 0.94 4.62 -0.80
C GLU A 26 1.96 4.81 -1.93
N VAL A 27 2.15 3.75 -2.72
CA VAL A 27 3.21 3.66 -3.74
C VAL A 27 2.58 3.35 -5.09
N GLY A 28 2.59 4.31 -6.01
CA GLY A 28 1.94 4.14 -7.31
C GLY A 28 2.31 5.25 -8.29
N GLU A 29 1.99 5.07 -9.57
CA GLU A 29 2.21 6.12 -10.56
C GLU A 29 1.51 7.43 -10.14
N PRO A 30 2.15 8.60 -10.23
CA PRO A 30 1.57 9.86 -9.75
C PRO A 30 0.18 10.15 -10.32
N ALA A 31 -0.05 9.82 -11.60
CA ALA A 31 -1.36 9.95 -12.25
C ALA A 31 -2.45 9.06 -11.63
N VAL A 32 -2.07 7.95 -10.99
CA VAL A 32 -2.97 7.05 -10.25
C VAL A 32 -3.15 7.51 -8.80
N LEU A 33 -2.18 8.23 -8.24
CA LEU A 33 -2.31 8.81 -6.89
C LEU A 33 -3.15 10.10 -6.91
N GLU A 34 -2.99 10.95 -7.92
CA GLU A 34 -3.71 12.22 -8.09
C GLU A 34 -5.15 12.04 -8.59
N GLY A 35 -5.47 10.89 -9.19
CA GLY A 35 -6.81 10.52 -9.60
C GLY A 35 -7.29 9.29 -8.83
N HIS A 36 -8.31 9.43 -7.99
CA HIS A 36 -9.10 8.29 -7.50
C HIS A 36 -9.75 7.57 -8.69
N VAL A 37 -9.00 6.68 -9.35
CA VAL A 37 -9.50 5.95 -10.49
C VAL A 37 -10.48 4.89 -9.99
N HIS A 38 -11.71 5.02 -10.47
CA HIS A 38 -12.78 4.03 -10.41
C HIS A 38 -12.20 2.60 -10.48
N PHE A 39 -12.61 1.75 -9.54
CA PHE A 39 -12.55 0.31 -9.72
C PHE A 39 -13.49 -0.04 -10.87
N SER A 40 -13.04 0.10 -12.11
CA SER A 40 -13.75 -0.48 -13.24
C SER A 40 -13.63 -1.99 -13.09
N ALA A 41 -14.78 -2.63 -12.89
CA ALA A 41 -14.96 -4.07 -12.97
C ALA A 41 -14.24 -4.64 -14.21
N PRO A 42 -13.84 -5.93 -14.20
CA PRO A 42 -13.25 -6.54 -15.38
C PRO A 42 -14.26 -6.49 -16.53
N ALA A 43 -14.05 -5.56 -17.46
CA ALA A 43 -14.84 -5.45 -18.66
C ALA A 43 -14.67 -6.74 -19.47
N ASP A 44 -15.81 -7.26 -19.93
CA ASP A 44 -15.98 -8.50 -20.65
C ASP A 44 -14.82 -8.84 -21.59
N SER A 45 -14.22 -9.99 -21.34
CA SER A 45 -13.23 -10.64 -22.20
C SER A 45 -13.91 -11.06 -23.51
N LYS A 46 -14.06 -10.14 -24.47
CA LYS A 46 -14.38 -10.42 -25.87
C LYS A 46 -14.24 -9.18 -26.77
N ALA A 47 -13.20 -8.39 -26.59
CA ALA A 47 -12.78 -7.40 -27.59
C ALA A 47 -11.29 -7.57 -27.90
N ALA A 48 -11.01 -7.69 -29.19
CA ALA A 48 -9.75 -8.15 -29.74
C ALA A 48 -8.56 -7.21 -29.45
N GLY A 49 -7.41 -7.82 -29.12
CA GLY A 49 -6.09 -7.43 -29.63
C GLY A 49 -5.53 -6.05 -29.28
N ARG A 50 -6.12 -5.27 -28.37
CA ARG A 50 -5.48 -4.07 -27.81
C ARG A 50 -5.20 -4.31 -26.35
N HIS A 51 -3.90 -4.38 -26.00
CA HIS A 51 -3.44 -4.30 -24.62
C HIS A 51 -3.93 -2.96 -24.05
N LEU A 52 -5.09 -2.96 -23.39
CA LEU A 52 -5.45 -1.86 -22.51
C LEU A 52 -4.31 -1.73 -21.48
N PRO A 53 -3.80 -0.52 -21.22
CA PRO A 53 -2.80 -0.33 -20.18
C PRO A 53 -3.40 -0.87 -18.89
N ARG A 54 -2.77 -1.90 -18.30
CA ARG A 54 -3.09 -2.35 -16.95
C ARG A 54 -2.98 -1.11 -16.07
N VAL A 55 -4.10 -0.59 -15.60
CA VAL A 55 -4.14 0.53 -14.65
C VAL A 55 -3.27 0.10 -13.47
N ALA A 56 -2.19 0.83 -13.22
CA ALA A 56 -1.20 0.47 -12.23
C ALA A 56 -1.81 0.67 -10.84
N VAL A 57 -2.36 -0.39 -10.26
CA VAL A 57 -2.91 -0.36 -8.90
C VAL A 57 -1.81 0.11 -7.93
N PRO A 58 -2.08 1.11 -7.07
CA PRO A 58 -1.12 1.53 -6.05
C PRO A 58 -0.88 0.39 -5.06
N PHE A 59 0.36 0.24 -4.62
CA PHE A 59 0.75 -0.64 -3.54
C PHE A 59 0.65 0.13 -2.23
N TRP A 60 0.05 -0.47 -1.21
CA TRP A 60 0.09 0.07 0.14
C TRP A 60 1.11 -0.72 0.96
N LEU A 61 2.01 -0.02 1.64
CA LEU A 61 3.02 -0.61 2.51
C LEU A 61 2.80 -0.12 3.93
N LEU A 62 2.60 -1.01 4.90
CA LEU A 62 2.73 -0.64 6.30
C LEU A 62 4.23 -0.49 6.60
N VAL A 63 4.63 0.62 7.19
CA VAL A 63 6.01 0.87 7.59
C VAL A 63 6.06 1.10 9.10
N GLU A 64 7.01 0.42 9.75
CA GLU A 64 7.36 0.64 11.16
C GLU A 64 8.83 1.07 11.24
N GLU A 65 9.03 2.27 11.75
CA GLU A 65 10.34 2.80 12.08
C GLU A 65 10.56 2.68 13.58
N VAL A 66 11.70 2.10 13.97
CA VAL A 66 12.10 1.94 15.37
C VAL A 66 13.49 2.51 15.54
N GLU A 67 13.60 3.59 16.30
CA GLU A 67 14.86 4.13 16.77
C GLU A 67 15.06 3.72 18.23
N THR A 68 16.22 3.16 18.56
CA THR A 68 16.61 2.82 19.93
C THR A 68 17.92 3.47 20.25
N PHE A 69 17.98 4.22 21.35
CA PHE A 69 19.17 4.90 21.84
C PHE A 69 19.50 4.39 23.24
N LYS A 70 20.79 4.17 23.51
CA LYS A 70 21.31 3.89 24.85
C LYS A 70 22.31 4.98 25.20
N ALA A 71 22.08 5.64 26.32
CA ALA A 71 22.94 6.71 26.83
C ALA A 71 23.32 6.43 28.29
N ALA A 72 24.42 7.04 28.73
CA ALA A 72 24.82 6.99 30.13
C ALA A 72 23.81 7.74 31.02
N SER A 73 23.75 7.36 32.29
CA SER A 73 22.76 7.73 33.30
C SER A 73 22.66 9.23 33.64
N SER A 74 23.43 10.09 32.98
CA SER A 74 23.63 11.47 33.41
C SER A 74 22.44 12.36 33.03
N GLY A 75 21.41 12.35 33.87
CA GLY A 75 20.41 13.42 33.97
C GLY A 75 19.71 13.80 32.67
N ILE A 76 19.55 12.86 31.73
CA ILE A 76 19.01 13.19 30.42
C ILE A 76 17.48 13.33 30.50
N LEU A 77 17.02 14.58 30.52
CA LEU A 77 15.61 14.94 30.64
C LEU A 77 14.89 15.07 29.27
N LEU A 78 15.63 15.08 28.16
CA LEU A 78 15.11 15.42 26.82
C LEU A 78 15.64 14.47 25.72
N SER A 79 14.79 14.13 24.75
CA SER A 79 15.07 13.22 23.64
C SER A 79 16.30 13.62 22.81
N ASP A 80 16.45 14.92 22.53
CA ASP A 80 17.56 15.42 21.70
C ASP A 80 18.91 15.28 22.41
N SER A 81 18.91 15.42 23.73
CA SER A 81 20.09 15.19 24.56
C SER A 81 20.45 13.69 24.61
N ILE A 82 19.46 12.78 24.54
CA ILE A 82 19.74 11.34 24.47
C ILE A 82 20.40 11.00 23.13
N ARG A 83 19.92 11.55 22.01
CA ARG A 83 20.52 11.30 20.68
C ARG A 83 21.99 11.72 20.62
N ALA A 84 22.30 12.91 21.11
CA ALA A 84 23.67 13.44 21.14
C ALA A 84 24.61 12.67 22.09
N GLN A 85 24.07 12.16 23.20
CA GLN A 85 24.84 11.45 24.23
C GLN A 85 24.76 9.92 24.12
N ALA A 86 24.06 9.39 23.12
CA ALA A 86 23.96 7.97 22.90
C ALA A 86 25.35 7.37 22.69
N TYR A 87 25.68 6.28 23.40
CA TYR A 87 26.86 5.48 23.10
C TYR A 87 26.53 4.30 22.19
N LYS A 88 25.24 3.96 22.08
CA LYS A 88 24.74 2.98 21.12
C LYS A 88 23.41 3.48 20.59
N ALA A 89 23.22 3.43 19.27
CA ALA A 89 21.93 3.67 18.65
C ALA A 89 21.65 2.66 17.54
N GLU A 90 20.38 2.42 17.29
CA GLU A 90 19.90 1.44 16.33
C GLU A 90 18.66 2.00 15.66
N PHE A 91 18.62 1.96 14.34
CA PHE A 91 17.48 2.41 13.55
C PHE A 91 17.05 1.26 12.65
N LYS A 92 15.79 0.85 12.79
CA LYS A 92 15.19 -0.23 12.02
C LYS A 92 13.98 0.29 11.28
N ILE A 93 13.95 0.09 9.98
CA ILE A 93 12.78 0.35 9.14
C ILE A 93 12.28 -1.01 8.67
N LYS A 94 11.12 -1.42 9.13
CA LYS A 94 10.43 -2.61 8.65
C LYS A 94 9.27 -2.18 7.77
N TYR A 95 9.02 -2.93 6.71
CA TYR A 95 7.85 -2.70 5.89
C TYR A 95 7.16 -4.01 5.52
N TRP A 96 5.85 -3.94 5.34
CA TRP A 96 4.99 -5.05 4.95
C TRP A 96 4.07 -4.60 3.83
N ILE A 97 3.89 -5.42 2.80
CA ILE A 97 2.89 -5.13 1.77
C ILE A 97 1.50 -5.40 2.34
N LEU A 98 0.65 -4.38 2.29
CA LEU A 98 -0.77 -4.53 2.54
C LEU A 98 -1.40 -5.02 1.23
N SER A 99 -1.88 -6.26 1.22
CA SER A 99 -2.60 -6.76 0.05
C SER A 99 -3.92 -6.01 -0.11
N ASP A 100 -4.26 -5.71 -1.36
CA ASP A 100 -5.56 -5.14 -1.75
C ASP A 100 -6.71 -6.15 -1.62
N GLY A 101 -6.46 -7.31 -1.00
CA GLY A 101 -7.38 -8.43 -0.87
C GLY A 101 -7.64 -9.21 -2.17
N ALA A 102 -7.06 -8.80 -3.32
CA ALA A 102 -7.18 -9.50 -4.59
C ALA A 102 -6.04 -10.51 -4.79
N SER A 103 -4.90 -10.27 -4.14
CA SER A 103 -3.78 -11.20 -4.10
C SER A 103 -3.76 -11.96 -2.78
N GLU A 104 -4.29 -13.17 -2.76
CA GLU A 104 -4.07 -14.16 -1.68
C GLU A 104 -2.59 -14.59 -1.57
N LEU A 105 -1.73 -14.09 -2.46
CA LEU A 105 -0.43 -14.67 -2.75
C LEU A 105 0.74 -14.20 -1.90
N CYS A 106 0.58 -13.46 -0.80
CA CYS A 106 1.56 -13.44 0.33
C CYS A 106 1.22 -12.39 1.41
N PRO A 107 0.61 -12.78 2.55
CA PRO A 107 0.50 -11.91 3.74
C PRO A 107 1.85 -11.64 4.45
N ASP A 108 2.96 -12.27 4.01
CA ASP A 108 4.24 -12.22 4.71
C ASP A 108 5.38 -11.54 3.91
N GLN A 109 5.07 -10.91 2.77
CA GLN A 109 6.09 -10.21 1.99
C GLN A 109 6.38 -8.84 2.60
N GLY A 110 7.54 -8.75 3.23
CA GLY A 110 8.07 -7.55 3.83
C GLY A 110 9.59 -7.61 3.87
N GLY A 111 10.20 -6.46 4.10
CA GLY A 111 11.64 -6.36 4.26
C GLY A 111 11.97 -5.51 5.47
N TRP A 112 13.24 -5.51 5.83
CA TRP A 112 13.71 -4.63 6.87
C TRP A 112 15.10 -4.11 6.54
N PHE A 113 15.33 -2.88 6.99
CA PHE A 113 16.57 -2.18 6.90
C PHE A 113 17.01 -1.79 8.29
N GLU A 114 18.33 -1.75 8.50
CA GLU A 114 18.89 -1.41 9.80
C GLU A 114 20.15 -0.60 9.63
N ALA A 115 20.32 0.38 10.50
CA ALA A 115 21.57 1.06 10.73
C ALA A 115 21.88 1.08 12.22
N ARG A 116 23.17 1.08 12.56
CA ARG A 116 23.66 1.04 13.93
C ARG A 116 24.75 2.06 14.13
N TYR A 117 24.73 2.70 15.28
CA TYR A 117 25.80 3.53 15.81
C TYR A 117 26.32 2.90 17.09
N SER A 118 27.64 2.89 17.26
CA SER A 118 28.27 2.47 18.51
C SER A 118 29.54 3.25 18.76
N ARG A 119 29.74 3.67 20.00
CA ARG A 119 31.00 4.17 20.54
C ARG A 119 31.29 3.49 21.88
N ALA A 120 32.55 3.46 22.28
CA ALA A 120 32.94 2.99 23.60
C ALA A 120 32.35 3.90 24.68
N PRO A 121 31.67 3.36 25.70
CA PRO A 121 31.14 4.16 26.78
C PRO A 121 32.28 4.78 27.60
N GLY A 122 32.19 6.09 27.88
CA GLY A 122 33.15 6.79 28.75
C GLY A 122 34.50 7.14 28.12
N VAL A 123 34.74 6.81 26.85
CA VAL A 123 35.96 7.20 26.13
C VAL A 123 35.75 8.56 25.46
N PHE A 124 36.33 9.61 26.05
CA PHE A 124 36.36 10.93 25.42
C PHE A 124 37.20 10.89 24.14
N GLY A 125 36.63 11.33 23.02
CA GLY A 125 37.31 11.36 21.72
C GLY A 125 37.08 10.12 20.84
N ASP A 126 36.30 9.13 21.29
CA ASP A 126 35.79 8.11 20.37
C ASP A 126 34.64 8.71 19.55
N ASP A 127 34.94 8.99 18.28
CA ASP A 127 33.95 9.48 17.32
C ASP A 127 32.84 8.45 17.02
N GLY A 128 33.07 7.17 17.34
CA GLY A 128 32.17 6.07 17.12
C GLY A 128 32.20 5.51 15.70
N ARG A 129 31.42 4.45 15.49
CA ARG A 129 31.29 3.69 14.25
C ARG A 129 29.84 3.59 13.83
N LEU A 130 29.59 3.75 12.54
CA LEU A 130 28.28 3.60 11.91
C LEU A 130 28.28 2.40 10.96
N THR A 131 27.33 1.51 11.12
CA THR A 131 27.06 0.43 10.17
C THR A 131 25.73 0.72 9.48
N MET A 132 25.70 0.71 8.15
CA MET A 132 24.49 0.91 7.34
C MET A 132 24.18 -0.38 6.59
N HIS A 133 23.04 -1.00 6.90
CA HIS A 133 22.58 -2.27 6.34
C HIS A 133 23.53 -3.45 6.56
N ARG A 134 23.17 -4.64 6.06
CA ARG A 134 24.17 -5.68 5.83
C ARG A 134 25.17 -5.15 4.80
N PRO A 135 26.49 -5.35 4.99
CA PRO A 135 27.51 -4.75 4.13
C PRO A 135 27.19 -4.95 2.64
N GLY A 136 26.84 -3.87 1.95
CA GLY A 136 26.65 -3.85 0.49
C GLY A 136 25.37 -4.43 -0.07
N LEU A 137 24.38 -4.81 0.75
CA LEU A 137 23.14 -5.38 0.23
C LEU A 137 21.92 -4.57 0.66
N LEU A 138 21.37 -3.81 -0.29
CA LEU A 138 20.07 -3.16 -0.20
C LEU A 138 19.12 -3.83 -1.20
N ILE A 139 18.32 -4.78 -0.72
CA ILE A 139 17.27 -5.41 -1.51
C ILE A 139 15.93 -4.90 -0.99
N VAL A 140 15.10 -4.41 -1.93
CA VAL A 140 13.68 -4.19 -1.68
C VAL A 140 12.95 -5.40 -2.27
N ASP A 141 12.26 -6.14 -1.42
CA ASP A 141 11.41 -7.25 -1.84
C ASP A 141 9.94 -6.93 -1.61
N PRO A 142 9.05 -7.37 -2.51
CA PRO A 142 9.27 -8.10 -3.76
C PRO A 142 9.77 -7.21 -4.92
N GLU A 143 10.20 -7.83 -6.02
CA GLU A 143 10.71 -7.12 -7.20
C GLU A 143 9.73 -6.12 -7.81
N SER A 144 8.42 -6.38 -7.70
CA SER A 144 7.35 -5.54 -8.24
C SER A 144 7.35 -4.10 -7.71
N ILE A 145 7.87 -3.88 -6.49
CA ILE A 145 7.94 -2.56 -5.86
C ILE A 145 9.30 -1.85 -6.03
N ARG A 146 10.32 -2.53 -6.59
CA ARG A 146 11.67 -1.96 -6.79
C ARG A 146 11.67 -0.75 -7.71
N ARG A 147 10.77 -0.73 -8.71
CA ARG A 147 10.66 0.37 -9.70
C ARG A 147 10.27 1.72 -9.09
N PHE A 148 9.66 1.72 -7.90
CA PHE A 148 9.20 2.93 -7.23
C PHE A 148 10.26 3.57 -6.33
N ARG A 149 11.55 3.34 -6.57
CA ARG A 149 12.65 4.01 -5.84
C ARG A 149 12.57 3.89 -4.31
N LEU A 150 11.86 2.89 -3.78
CA LEU A 150 11.68 2.69 -2.34
C LEU A 150 13.03 2.52 -1.64
N GLY A 151 13.99 1.84 -2.28
CA GLY A 151 15.35 1.71 -1.76
C GLY A 151 16.06 3.05 -1.60
N SER A 152 15.88 3.99 -2.53
CA SER A 152 16.44 5.34 -2.41
C SER A 152 15.74 6.16 -1.33
N TYR A 153 14.41 6.04 -1.23
CA TYR A 153 13.63 6.70 -0.18
C TYR A 153 14.09 6.26 1.22
N ILE A 154 14.19 4.95 1.46
CA ILE A 154 14.63 4.38 2.73
C ILE A 154 16.10 4.71 3.01
N GLN A 155 16.98 4.63 2.01
CA GLN A 155 18.38 5.00 2.18
C GLN A 155 18.54 6.49 2.52
N ASP A 156 17.70 7.38 2.00
CA ASP A 156 17.70 8.79 2.40
C ASP A 156 17.33 8.95 3.89
N GLU A 157 16.34 8.21 4.40
CA GLU A 157 15.99 8.20 5.84
C GLU A 157 17.17 7.74 6.69
N ILE A 158 17.79 6.62 6.32
CA ILE A 158 18.93 6.06 7.06
C ILE A 158 20.14 7.01 7.00
N THR A 159 20.34 7.69 5.87
CA THR A 159 21.42 8.68 5.73
C THR A 159 21.14 9.92 6.58
N ARG A 160 19.89 10.38 6.68
CA ARG A 160 19.50 11.46 7.61
C ARG A 160 19.74 11.08 9.06
N TRP A 161 19.35 9.87 9.44
CA TRP A 161 19.60 9.34 10.78
C TRP A 161 21.10 9.23 11.10
N ALA A 162 21.90 8.69 10.18
CA ALA A 162 23.35 8.52 10.36
C ALA A 162 24.08 9.86 10.58
N LYS A 163 23.59 10.93 9.96
CA LYS A 163 24.17 12.28 10.08
C LYS A 163 24.06 12.91 11.47
N TYR A 164 23.31 12.32 12.41
CA TYR A 164 23.32 12.77 13.80
C TYR A 164 24.68 12.61 14.48
N TRP A 165 25.56 11.74 13.96
CA TRP A 165 26.92 11.55 14.46
C TRP A 165 27.95 11.90 13.38
N PRO A 166 28.13 13.19 13.03
CA PRO A 166 28.92 13.62 11.87
C PRO A 166 30.37 13.09 11.88
N ARG A 167 30.96 12.97 13.07
CA ARG A 167 32.33 12.49 13.24
C ARG A 167 32.46 10.97 13.18
N ALA A 168 31.37 10.22 13.27
CA ALA A 168 31.44 8.76 13.30
C ALA A 168 32.02 8.21 12.01
N SER A 169 32.87 7.20 12.14
CA SER A 169 33.45 6.49 10.99
C SER A 169 32.39 5.55 10.41
N VAL A 170 32.08 5.70 9.12
CA VAL A 170 31.14 4.81 8.42
C VAL A 170 31.89 3.53 8.03
N ASP A 171 31.32 2.37 8.38
CA ASP A 171 31.85 1.07 8.00
C ASP A 171 31.92 0.94 6.48
N CYS A 172 32.99 0.29 6.01
CA CYS A 172 33.17 0.08 4.58
C CYS A 172 32.06 -0.83 4.01
N VAL A 173 31.56 -0.43 2.85
CA VAL A 173 30.59 -1.19 2.06
C VAL A 173 31.35 -2.06 1.07
N SER A 174 31.08 -3.36 1.06
CA SER A 174 31.67 -4.31 0.10
C SER A 174 30.66 -4.64 -1.00
N LEU A 175 31.04 -4.43 -2.25
CA LEU A 175 30.24 -4.81 -3.41
C LEU A 175 30.77 -6.10 -4.01
N HIS A 176 29.89 -7.08 -4.17
CA HIS A 176 30.22 -8.40 -4.69
C HIS A 176 29.82 -8.54 -6.16
N ALA A 177 30.61 -9.29 -6.94
CA ALA A 177 30.33 -9.51 -8.36
C ALA A 177 28.95 -10.18 -8.60
N ALA A 178 28.49 -11.02 -7.68
CA ALA A 178 27.18 -11.66 -7.74
C ALA A 178 25.99 -10.68 -7.68
N GLN A 179 26.20 -9.45 -7.22
CA GLN A 179 25.16 -8.40 -7.19
C GLN A 179 25.14 -7.56 -8.49
N ALA A 180 25.97 -7.93 -9.45
CA ALA A 180 26.21 -7.22 -10.70
C ALA A 180 26.18 -8.23 -11.84
N GLU A 181 25.12 -9.05 -11.91
CA GLU A 181 24.96 -10.09 -12.93
C GLU A 181 24.98 -9.45 -14.33
N THR A 182 24.17 -8.41 -14.52
CA THR A 182 24.12 -7.59 -15.73
C THR A 182 24.94 -6.32 -15.61
N ASP A 183 25.28 -5.71 -16.76
CA ASP A 183 25.96 -4.41 -16.76
C ASP A 183 25.03 -3.29 -16.29
N GLU A 184 23.72 -3.41 -16.52
CA GLU A 184 22.69 -2.51 -16.01
C GLU A 184 22.62 -2.54 -14.48
N ASP A 185 22.62 -3.73 -13.86
CA ASP A 185 22.62 -3.90 -12.41
C ASP A 185 23.88 -3.32 -11.80
N ARG A 186 25.04 -3.61 -12.40
CA ARG A 186 26.33 -3.04 -12.01
C ARG A 186 26.29 -1.52 -12.01
N ILE A 187 25.89 -0.91 -13.12
CA ILE A 187 25.86 0.54 -13.29
C ILE A 187 24.88 1.16 -12.30
N THR A 188 23.70 0.57 -12.12
CA THR A 188 22.65 1.06 -11.22
C THR A 188 23.11 1.00 -9.77
N ARG A 189 23.66 -0.14 -9.33
CA ARG A 189 24.22 -0.33 -7.99
C ARG A 189 25.38 0.62 -7.70
N ASN A 190 26.33 0.75 -8.62
CA ASN A 190 27.50 1.61 -8.43
C ASN A 190 27.08 3.10 -8.39
N LYS A 191 26.15 3.52 -9.26
CA LYS A 191 25.57 4.87 -9.22
C LYS A 191 24.78 5.11 -7.94
N PHE A 192 24.05 4.10 -7.44
CA PHE A 192 23.29 4.19 -6.20
C PHE A 192 24.20 4.57 -5.04
N TRP A 193 25.25 3.81 -4.76
CA TRP A 193 26.17 4.11 -3.66
C TRP A 193 26.95 5.42 -3.87
N GLY A 194 27.36 5.71 -5.11
CA GLY A 194 28.04 6.97 -5.44
C GLY A 194 27.21 8.22 -5.11
N ARG A 195 25.87 8.15 -5.22
CA ARG A 195 24.98 9.26 -4.85
C ARG A 195 25.06 9.63 -3.37
N TYR A 196 25.35 8.65 -2.51
CA TYR A 196 25.48 8.84 -1.06
C TYR A 196 26.89 9.24 -0.62
N GLY A 197 27.82 9.43 -1.57
CA GLY A 197 29.20 9.88 -1.30
C GLY A 197 30.23 8.75 -1.23
N PHE A 198 29.80 7.48 -1.34
CA PHE A 198 30.73 6.35 -1.31
C PHE A 198 31.64 6.34 -2.55
N ARG A 199 32.94 6.16 -2.30
CA ARG A 199 33.96 5.92 -3.32
C ARG A 199 34.50 4.53 -3.14
N PHE A 200 34.65 3.76 -4.22
CA PHE A 200 35.09 2.37 -4.15
C PHE A 200 36.50 2.20 -4.68
N VAL A 201 37.27 1.39 -3.95
CA VAL A 201 38.51 0.79 -4.45
C VAL A 201 38.10 -0.52 -5.13
N TRP A 202 38.08 -0.49 -6.46
CA TRP A 202 37.69 -1.64 -7.28
C TRP A 202 38.84 -2.63 -7.35
N LYS A 203 38.53 -3.93 -7.29
CA LYS A 203 39.54 -4.97 -7.53
C LYS A 203 39.97 -5.00 -8.98
N ASP A 204 39.02 -4.75 -9.88
CA ASP A 204 39.27 -4.51 -11.30
C ASP A 204 38.64 -3.16 -11.71
N PRO A 205 39.47 -2.13 -11.97
CA PRO A 205 39.00 -0.82 -12.40
C PRO A 205 38.27 -0.80 -13.74
N VAL A 206 38.47 -1.80 -14.61
CA VAL A 206 37.83 -1.86 -15.93
C VAL A 206 36.40 -2.36 -15.79
N THR A 207 36.21 -3.49 -15.10
CA THR A 207 34.88 -4.09 -14.95
C THR A 207 34.08 -3.46 -13.80
N MET A 208 34.72 -2.95 -12.74
CA MET A 208 34.05 -2.36 -11.56
C MET A 208 32.92 -3.23 -10.97
N ARG A 209 33.08 -4.56 -11.03
CA ARG A 209 32.08 -5.53 -10.55
C ARG A 209 32.17 -5.80 -9.06
N GLU A 210 33.38 -5.75 -8.50
CA GLU A 210 33.65 -5.98 -7.08
C GLU A 210 34.62 -4.93 -6.52
N GLY A 211 34.40 -4.52 -5.27
CA GLY A 211 35.22 -3.49 -4.63
C GLY A 211 34.76 -3.19 -3.21
N VAL A 212 35.58 -2.46 -2.47
CA VAL A 212 35.29 -2.04 -1.09
C VAL A 212 35.32 -0.52 -1.04
N SER A 213 34.37 0.08 -0.32
CA SER A 213 34.35 1.53 -0.18
C SER A 213 35.56 2.02 0.61
N ALA A 214 36.10 3.17 0.21
CA ALA A 214 37.09 3.90 0.99
C ALA A 214 36.47 4.31 2.34
N PRO A 215 37.27 4.39 3.42
CA PRO A 215 36.81 4.94 4.69
C PRO A 215 36.28 6.35 4.52
N MET A 216 35.19 6.68 5.22
CA MET A 216 34.60 8.01 5.24
C MET A 216 33.94 8.31 6.58
N LYS A 217 33.70 9.59 6.87
CA LYS A 217 32.94 10.02 8.04
C LYS A 217 31.47 10.22 7.69
N ALA A 218 30.59 10.25 8.69
CA ALA A 218 29.16 10.45 8.47
C ALA A 218 28.84 11.83 7.86
N GLU A 219 29.66 12.84 8.17
CA GLU A 219 29.56 14.18 7.57
C GLU A 219 29.76 14.17 6.05
N ASP A 220 30.58 13.24 5.53
CA ASP A 220 30.83 13.07 4.10
C ASP A 220 29.66 12.42 3.37
N LEU A 221 28.70 11.82 4.09
CA LEU A 221 27.50 11.25 3.49
C LEU A 221 26.71 12.33 2.76
N ARG A 222 26.19 11.99 1.60
CA ARG A 222 25.38 12.90 0.79
C ARG A 222 23.93 12.42 0.79
N ILE A 223 23.02 13.31 1.14
CA ILE A 223 21.60 13.10 0.89
C ILE A 223 21.35 13.81 -0.44
N PRO A 224 21.12 13.08 -1.54
CA PRO A 224 21.04 13.73 -2.84
C PRO A 224 19.77 14.59 -2.85
N LEU A 225 19.90 15.90 -3.13
CA LEU A 225 18.78 16.84 -3.15
C LEU A 225 17.59 16.24 -3.90
N SER A 226 16.44 16.19 -3.22
CA SER A 226 15.20 15.78 -3.84
C SER A 226 14.86 16.84 -4.89
N ALA A 227 14.86 16.46 -6.17
CA ALA A 227 13.99 17.16 -7.10
C ALA A 227 12.58 17.14 -6.47
N PRO A 228 11.77 18.22 -6.60
CA PRO A 228 10.44 18.29 -5.99
C PRO A 228 9.54 17.08 -6.36
N ASP A 229 9.95 16.31 -7.38
CA ASP A 229 9.18 15.24 -7.98
C ASP A 229 9.73 13.85 -7.66
N ARG A 230 10.87 13.75 -6.95
CA ARG A 230 11.64 12.49 -6.85
C ARG A 230 10.85 11.36 -6.19
N TYR A 231 10.00 11.68 -5.21
CA TYR A 231 9.21 10.74 -4.43
C TYR A 231 7.70 11.02 -4.51
N ARG A 232 7.22 11.73 -5.55
CA ARG A 232 5.77 12.01 -5.71
C ARG A 232 4.91 10.74 -5.77
N HIS A 233 5.50 9.65 -6.21
CA HIS A 233 4.91 8.31 -6.27
C HIS A 233 4.98 7.54 -4.94
N ILE A 234 5.47 8.16 -3.85
CA ILE A 234 5.49 7.61 -2.49
C ILE A 234 4.85 8.65 -1.57
N GLN A 235 3.66 8.35 -1.06
CA GLN A 235 2.95 9.24 -0.15
C GLN A 235 2.79 8.60 1.23
N PRO A 236 3.39 9.19 2.28
CA PRO A 236 3.14 8.74 3.64
C PRO A 236 1.75 9.18 4.09
N MET A 237 1.02 8.26 4.67
CA MET A 237 -0.32 8.44 5.22
C MET A 237 -0.36 7.84 6.63
N GLU A 238 -1.13 8.45 7.52
CA GLU A 238 -1.29 7.87 8.86
C GLU A 238 -2.09 6.56 8.80
N VAL A 239 -1.74 5.60 9.64
CA VAL A 239 -2.43 4.30 9.73
C VAL A 239 -3.93 4.52 9.94
N ALA A 240 -4.29 5.46 10.82
CA ALA A 240 -5.65 5.87 11.10
C ALA A 240 -6.42 6.36 9.87
N GLN A 241 -5.78 7.22 9.06
CA GLN A 241 -6.37 7.77 7.84
C GLN A 241 -6.57 6.66 6.79
N HIS A 242 -5.61 5.76 6.64
CA HIS A 242 -5.73 4.63 5.71
C HIS A 242 -6.84 3.66 6.11
N LEU A 243 -6.98 3.35 7.40
CA LEU A 243 -8.05 2.50 7.92
C LEU A 243 -9.43 3.13 7.68
N ALA A 244 -9.57 4.42 7.98
CA ALA A 244 -10.80 5.18 7.72
C ALA A 244 -11.20 5.10 6.23
N LEU A 245 -10.27 5.40 5.33
CA LEU A 245 -10.49 5.31 3.88
C LEU A 245 -10.88 3.90 3.43
N THR A 246 -10.26 2.86 4.00
CA THR A 246 -10.53 1.47 3.64
C THR A 246 -11.90 1.01 4.16
N HIS A 247 -12.26 1.38 5.38
CA HIS A 247 -13.56 1.10 5.97
C HIS A 247 -14.70 1.77 5.18
N GLU A 248 -14.53 3.04 4.84
CA GLU A 248 -15.49 3.82 4.05
C GLU A 248 -15.73 3.19 2.67
N LYS A 249 -14.66 2.74 2.00
CA LYS A 249 -14.75 1.99 0.74
C LYS A 249 -15.47 0.65 0.91
N ALA A 250 -15.24 -0.06 2.01
CA ALA A 250 -15.93 -1.32 2.29
C ALA A 250 -17.44 -1.11 2.55
N GLU A 251 -17.81 -0.09 3.32
CA GLU A 251 -19.22 0.27 3.51
C GLU A 251 -19.89 0.67 2.20
N GLY A 252 -19.21 1.44 1.36
CA GLY A 252 -19.68 1.81 0.03
C GLY A 252 -19.99 0.56 -0.82
N ALA A 253 -19.07 -0.41 -0.83
CA ALA A 253 -19.27 -1.69 -1.51
C ALA A 253 -20.45 -2.49 -0.95
N CYS A 254 -20.63 -2.55 0.39
CA CYS A 254 -21.80 -3.18 1.01
C CYS A 254 -23.12 -2.52 0.60
N LYS A 255 -23.17 -1.18 0.62
CA LYS A 255 -24.36 -0.39 0.22
C LYS A 255 -24.69 -0.63 -1.26
N ALA A 256 -23.68 -0.62 -2.13
CA ALA A 256 -23.84 -0.93 -3.55
C ALA A 256 -24.38 -2.36 -3.75
N HIS A 257 -23.77 -3.36 -3.10
CA HIS A 257 -24.24 -4.74 -3.17
C HIS A 257 -25.70 -4.89 -2.71
N ALA A 258 -26.08 -4.27 -1.60
CA ALA A 258 -27.45 -4.30 -1.09
C ALA A 258 -28.47 -3.69 -2.08
N LYS A 259 -28.12 -2.56 -2.72
CA LYS A 259 -28.93 -1.95 -3.78
C LYS A 259 -29.12 -2.89 -4.97
N VAL A 260 -28.03 -3.50 -5.44
CA VAL A 260 -28.07 -4.43 -6.58
C VAL A 260 -28.88 -5.70 -6.26
N LEU A 261 -28.79 -6.23 -5.04
CA LEU A 261 -29.63 -7.35 -4.61
C LEU A 261 -31.12 -6.97 -4.59
N CYS A 262 -31.46 -5.78 -4.08
CA CYS A 262 -32.83 -5.28 -4.09
C CYS A 262 -33.37 -5.19 -5.52
N LEU A 263 -32.58 -4.63 -6.44
CA LEU A 263 -32.92 -4.55 -7.86
C LEU A 263 -33.10 -5.94 -8.49
N SER A 264 -32.18 -6.86 -8.24
CA SER A 264 -32.24 -8.22 -8.78
C SER A 264 -33.46 -9.01 -8.30
N ASN A 265 -33.85 -8.85 -7.04
CA ASN A 265 -35.07 -9.44 -6.49
C ASN A 265 -36.32 -8.83 -7.13
N TYR A 266 -36.31 -7.50 -7.29
CA TYR A 266 -37.40 -6.78 -7.92
C TYR A 266 -37.62 -7.19 -9.39
N LEU A 267 -36.55 -7.25 -10.19
CA LEU A 267 -36.61 -7.71 -11.58
C LEU A 267 -37.10 -9.16 -11.68
N TYR A 268 -36.73 -10.01 -10.73
CA TYR A 268 -37.24 -11.38 -10.66
C TYR A 268 -38.74 -11.43 -10.38
N GLU A 269 -39.25 -10.63 -9.43
CA GLU A 269 -40.69 -10.55 -9.17
C GLU A 269 -41.47 -10.08 -10.40
N LEU A 270 -40.94 -9.08 -11.13
CA LEU A 270 -41.51 -8.62 -12.39
C LEU A 270 -41.55 -9.72 -13.44
N GLU A 271 -40.44 -10.44 -13.62
CA GLU A 271 -40.36 -11.58 -14.55
C GLU A 271 -41.37 -12.69 -14.19
N GLN A 272 -41.48 -13.04 -12.91
CA GLN A 272 -42.45 -14.04 -12.44
C GLN A 272 -43.90 -13.56 -12.62
N GLY A 273 -44.17 -12.27 -12.38
CA GLY A 273 -45.48 -11.66 -12.63
C GLY A 273 -45.86 -11.71 -14.11
N ALA A 274 -44.91 -11.36 -14.99
CA ALA A 274 -45.07 -11.43 -16.44
C ALA A 274 -45.33 -12.89 -16.90
N LYS A 275 -44.62 -13.87 -16.34
CA LYS A 275 -44.83 -15.29 -16.62
C LYS A 275 -46.22 -15.77 -16.19
N LYS A 276 -46.68 -15.39 -15.00
CA LYS A 276 -48.00 -15.79 -14.47
C LYS A 276 -49.18 -15.16 -15.23
N GLN A 277 -49.02 -13.94 -15.75
CA GLN A 277 -50.11 -13.19 -16.38
C GLN A 277 -49.73 -12.63 -17.77
N SER A 278 -49.10 -13.46 -18.60
CA SER A 278 -48.51 -13.05 -19.88
C SER A 278 -49.45 -12.27 -20.82
N LEU A 279 -50.74 -12.65 -20.88
CA LEU A 279 -51.73 -11.95 -21.70
C LEU A 279 -52.06 -10.55 -21.18
N ARG A 280 -52.24 -10.38 -19.87
CA ARG A 280 -52.48 -9.06 -19.27
C ARG A 280 -51.25 -8.17 -19.39
N TRP A 281 -50.07 -8.76 -19.29
CA TRP A 281 -48.80 -8.07 -19.40
C TRP A 281 -48.57 -7.54 -20.82
N ALA A 282 -48.80 -8.37 -21.84
CA ALA A 282 -48.68 -7.99 -23.25
C ALA A 282 -49.68 -6.89 -23.66
N VAL A 283 -50.90 -6.90 -23.12
CA VAL A 283 -51.96 -5.99 -23.54
C VAL A 283 -51.99 -4.69 -22.70
N SER A 284 -51.47 -4.70 -21.47
CA SER A 284 -51.50 -3.50 -20.62
C SER A 284 -50.35 -2.54 -20.91
N GLY A 285 -50.66 -1.43 -21.57
CA GLY A 285 -49.72 -0.31 -21.75
C GLY A 285 -49.21 0.27 -20.42
N LYS A 286 -50.06 0.34 -19.39
CA LYS A 286 -49.68 0.82 -18.05
C LYS A 286 -48.62 -0.06 -17.38
N TRP A 287 -48.67 -1.38 -17.57
CA TRP A 287 -47.65 -2.28 -17.02
C TRP A 287 -46.32 -2.12 -17.75
N ARG A 288 -46.34 -1.97 -19.08
CA ARG A 288 -45.12 -1.74 -19.87
C ARG A 288 -44.45 -0.41 -19.53
N GLN A 289 -45.24 0.66 -19.41
CA GLN A 289 -44.75 1.98 -19.08
C GLN A 289 -44.17 2.02 -17.66
N ARG A 290 -44.88 1.43 -16.68
CA ARG A 290 -44.36 1.28 -15.32
C ARG A 290 -43.05 0.48 -15.31
N THR A 291 -42.95 -0.60 -16.08
CA THR A 291 -41.72 -1.42 -16.17
C THR A 291 -40.57 -0.66 -16.83
N ALA A 292 -40.85 0.15 -17.86
CA ALA A 292 -39.86 1.01 -18.50
C ALA A 292 -39.36 2.12 -17.57
N ASP A 293 -40.25 2.81 -16.85
CA ASP A 293 -39.89 3.82 -15.85
C ASP A 293 -39.03 3.22 -14.72
N LEU A 294 -39.30 1.95 -14.37
CA LEU A 294 -38.54 1.22 -13.35
C LEU A 294 -37.17 0.75 -13.86
N LEU A 295 -37.05 0.42 -15.15
CA LEU A 295 -35.79 0.11 -15.81
C LEU A 295 -34.88 1.33 -15.86
N GLU A 296 -35.43 2.49 -16.24
CA GLU A 296 -34.70 3.76 -16.28
C GLU A 296 -34.17 4.16 -14.88
N ARG A 297 -35.01 4.06 -13.85
CA ARG A 297 -34.59 4.27 -12.44
C ARG A 297 -33.54 3.27 -11.96
N SER A 298 -33.55 2.05 -12.50
CA SER A 298 -32.56 1.05 -12.12
C SER A 298 -31.18 1.34 -12.70
N ASP A 299 -31.12 1.93 -13.89
CA ASP A 299 -29.88 2.40 -14.50
C ASP A 299 -29.31 3.60 -13.72
N GLU A 300 -30.17 4.55 -13.30
CA GLU A 300 -29.79 5.66 -12.41
C GLU A 300 -29.20 5.14 -11.07
N TRP A 301 -29.83 4.14 -10.45
CA TRP A 301 -29.33 3.56 -9.20
C TRP A 301 -28.01 2.79 -9.35
N ALA A 302 -27.78 2.19 -10.53
CA ALA A 302 -26.52 1.53 -10.85
C ALA A 302 -25.40 2.56 -11.04
N GLU A 303 -25.66 3.68 -11.72
CA GLU A 303 -24.70 4.77 -11.86
C GLU A 303 -24.35 5.42 -10.51
N ASP A 304 -25.35 5.68 -9.65
CA ASP A 304 -25.16 6.19 -8.29
C ASP A 304 -24.33 5.24 -7.41
N ALA A 305 -24.48 3.93 -7.59
CA ALA A 305 -23.71 2.92 -6.86
C ALA A 305 -22.23 2.91 -7.29
N VAL A 306 -21.93 3.28 -8.53
CA VAL A 306 -20.57 3.37 -9.09
C VAL A 306 -19.92 4.73 -8.80
N GLN A 307 -20.71 5.81 -8.74
CA GLN A 307 -20.23 7.18 -8.54
C GLN A 307 -20.17 7.65 -7.09
N GLY A 308 -20.77 6.91 -6.15
CA GLY A 308 -20.76 7.23 -4.72
C GLY A 308 -19.35 7.27 -4.14
N SER A 309 -18.65 8.40 -4.31
CA SER A 309 -17.47 8.78 -3.54
C SER A 309 -17.94 9.31 -2.20
N PRO A 310 -17.63 8.63 -1.10
CA PRO A 310 -18.04 9.08 0.21
C PRO A 310 -17.10 10.18 0.73
N SER A 311 -17.69 11.06 1.53
CA SER A 311 -17.08 12.22 2.17
C SER A 311 -16.62 11.82 3.57
N ILE A 312 -15.37 12.18 3.86
CA ILE A 312 -14.56 11.81 5.04
C ILE A 312 -15.25 12.23 6.34
N ALA A 313 -15.69 11.25 7.14
CA ALA A 313 -15.85 11.38 8.60
C ALA A 313 -15.98 9.99 9.27
N ALA A 314 -14.87 9.24 9.37
CA ALA A 314 -14.81 8.08 10.27
C ALA A 314 -14.24 8.49 11.64
N GLY A 315 -14.83 7.98 12.72
CA GLY A 315 -14.52 8.36 14.10
C GLY A 315 -13.06 8.12 14.47
N ALA A 316 -12.39 9.19 14.92
CA ALA A 316 -10.95 9.21 15.23
C ALA A 316 -10.52 8.28 16.38
N SER A 317 -11.46 7.78 17.19
CA SER A 317 -11.16 7.12 18.47
C SER A 317 -10.63 5.68 18.33
N ASP A 318 -11.18 4.87 17.43
CA ASP A 318 -10.72 3.48 17.24
C ASP A 318 -9.41 3.41 16.44
N SER A 319 -9.20 4.39 15.57
CA SER A 319 -8.01 4.53 14.75
C SER A 319 -6.76 4.87 15.57
N ALA A 320 -6.89 5.65 16.64
CA ALA A 320 -5.80 5.97 17.56
C ALA A 320 -5.37 4.75 18.39
N LEU A 321 -6.33 3.92 18.83
CA LEU A 321 -6.04 2.67 19.54
C LEU A 321 -5.28 1.68 18.65
N LEU A 322 -5.66 1.57 17.38
CA LEU A 322 -4.99 0.69 16.40
C LEU A 322 -3.57 1.15 16.02
N ALA A 323 -3.27 2.44 16.07
CA ALA A 323 -1.91 2.95 15.88
C ALA A 323 -0.95 2.49 17.00
N SER A 324 -1.47 2.39 18.23
CA SER A 324 -0.72 1.94 19.41
C SER A 324 -0.67 0.40 19.56
N ALA A 325 -1.52 -0.34 18.86
CA ALA A 325 -1.62 -1.80 18.96
C ALA A 325 -0.36 -2.52 18.43
N PRO A 326 -0.12 -3.80 18.78
CA PRO A 326 0.97 -4.58 18.19
C PRO A 326 0.84 -4.68 16.65
N VAL A 327 1.96 -4.63 15.92
CA VAL A 327 1.97 -4.70 14.44
C VAL A 327 1.17 -5.88 13.90
N ALA A 328 1.27 -7.05 14.55
CA ALA A 328 0.53 -8.24 14.16
C ALA A 328 -0.99 -8.01 14.19
N HIS A 329 -1.49 -7.27 15.19
CA HIS A 329 -2.90 -6.92 15.28
C HIS A 329 -3.30 -5.88 14.22
N THR A 330 -2.48 -4.84 14.01
CA THR A 330 -2.74 -3.85 12.96
C THR A 330 -2.79 -4.50 11.57
N LEU A 331 -1.85 -5.42 11.27
CA LEU A 331 -1.85 -6.20 10.03
C LEU A 331 -3.09 -7.09 9.90
N GLN A 332 -3.48 -7.78 10.98
CA GLN A 332 -4.69 -8.59 10.99
C GLN A 332 -5.93 -7.75 10.63
N VAL A 333 -6.10 -6.59 11.26
CA VAL A 333 -7.23 -5.69 10.97
C VAL A 333 -7.20 -5.20 9.53
N PHE A 334 -6.02 -4.84 8.99
CA PHE A 334 -5.88 -4.49 7.58
C PHE A 334 -6.30 -5.64 6.66
N HIS A 335 -5.83 -6.85 6.93
CA HIS A 335 -6.19 -8.02 6.12
C HIS A 335 -7.69 -8.33 6.18
N GLU A 336 -8.32 -8.25 7.35
CA GLU A 336 -9.76 -8.45 7.52
C GLU A 336 -10.56 -7.40 6.73
N LEU A 337 -10.21 -6.12 6.83
CA LEU A 337 -10.87 -5.04 6.09
C LEU A 337 -10.67 -5.17 4.58
N SER A 338 -9.44 -5.45 4.12
CA SER A 338 -9.16 -5.69 2.71
C SER A 338 -9.95 -6.88 2.17
N ARG A 339 -10.02 -7.98 2.92
CA ARG A 339 -10.77 -9.19 2.54
C ARG A 339 -12.27 -8.93 2.49
N LEU A 340 -12.82 -8.21 3.47
CA LEU A 340 -14.24 -7.82 3.47
C LEU A 340 -14.56 -6.96 2.25
N ARG A 341 -13.70 -5.98 1.96
CA ARG A 341 -13.84 -5.13 0.77
C ARG A 341 -13.84 -5.93 -0.53
N THR A 342 -12.88 -6.85 -0.74
CA THR A 342 -12.83 -7.63 -1.99
C THR A 342 -13.96 -8.63 -2.10
N LEU A 343 -14.36 -9.24 -0.99
CA LEU A 343 -15.53 -10.12 -0.95
C LEU A 343 -16.80 -9.36 -1.34
N GLU A 344 -17.05 -8.19 -0.75
CA GLU A 344 -18.26 -7.41 -1.03
C GLU A 344 -18.23 -6.78 -2.42
N ALA A 345 -17.07 -6.33 -2.90
CA ALA A 345 -16.92 -5.88 -4.29
C ALA A 345 -17.17 -7.02 -5.29
N SER A 346 -16.68 -8.23 -5.01
CA SER A 346 -16.96 -9.42 -5.84
C SER A 346 -18.44 -9.79 -5.84
N LYS A 347 -19.09 -9.76 -4.67
CA LYS A 347 -20.54 -9.99 -4.55
C LYS A 347 -21.33 -8.93 -5.31
N ALA A 348 -20.98 -7.65 -5.18
CA ALA A 348 -21.60 -6.54 -5.91
C ALA A 348 -21.50 -6.76 -7.43
N SER A 349 -20.29 -7.06 -7.94
CA SER A 349 -20.05 -7.30 -9.36
C SER A 349 -20.83 -8.52 -9.89
N ASN A 350 -20.85 -9.62 -9.13
CA ASN A 350 -21.65 -10.80 -9.50
C ASN A 350 -23.16 -10.51 -9.49
N ALA A 351 -23.63 -9.76 -8.50
CA ALA A 351 -25.02 -9.34 -8.41
C ALA A 351 -25.39 -8.42 -9.58
N GLU A 352 -24.47 -7.54 -10.00
CA GLU A 352 -24.65 -6.61 -11.12
C GLU A 352 -24.76 -7.38 -12.44
N LEU A 353 -23.88 -8.34 -12.69
CA LEU A 353 -23.97 -9.24 -13.85
C LEU A 353 -25.30 -10.02 -13.85
N GLY A 354 -25.76 -10.45 -12.68
CA GLY A 354 -27.06 -11.11 -12.53
C GLY A 354 -28.24 -10.19 -12.82
N ALA A 355 -28.22 -8.96 -12.30
CA ALA A 355 -29.22 -7.94 -12.55
C ALA A 355 -29.26 -7.55 -14.03
N ARG A 356 -28.10 -7.37 -14.67
CA ARG A 356 -27.99 -7.03 -16.09
C ARG A 356 -28.53 -8.12 -17.02
N ARG A 357 -28.32 -9.40 -16.69
CA ARG A 357 -28.94 -10.51 -17.46
C ARG A 357 -30.46 -10.47 -17.35
N LYS A 358 -31.00 -10.30 -16.13
CA LYS A 358 -32.46 -10.19 -15.92
C LYS A 358 -33.04 -8.94 -16.59
N TRP A 359 -32.29 -7.84 -16.56
CA TRP A 359 -32.64 -6.60 -17.26
C TRP A 359 -32.79 -6.85 -18.76
N LEU A 360 -31.84 -7.54 -19.39
CA LEU A 360 -31.94 -7.93 -20.82
C LEU A 360 -33.15 -8.83 -21.09
N ASP A 361 -33.46 -9.77 -20.18
CA ASP A 361 -34.65 -10.62 -20.30
C ASP A 361 -35.95 -9.79 -20.21
N VAL A 362 -36.03 -8.83 -19.29
CA VAL A 362 -37.18 -7.93 -19.13
C VAL A 362 -37.30 -6.96 -20.31
N GLN A 363 -36.20 -6.40 -20.80
CA GLN A 363 -36.19 -5.54 -21.98
C GLN A 363 -36.68 -6.31 -23.21
N HIS A 364 -36.20 -7.54 -23.41
CA HIS A 364 -36.68 -8.41 -24.48
C HIS A 364 -38.18 -8.72 -24.35
N LEU A 365 -38.73 -8.82 -23.12
CA LEU A 365 -40.18 -8.95 -22.89
C LEU A 365 -40.95 -7.70 -23.32
N LEU A 366 -40.39 -6.50 -23.12
CA LEU A 366 -40.99 -5.25 -23.53
C LEU A 366 -40.98 -5.07 -25.05
N ASP A 367 -39.86 -5.39 -25.69
CA ASP A 367 -39.66 -5.23 -27.13
C ASP A 367 -40.44 -6.27 -27.93
N TYR A 368 -40.55 -7.50 -27.41
CA TYR A 368 -41.16 -8.63 -28.12
C TYR A 368 -42.23 -9.38 -27.30
N PRO A 369 -43.33 -8.74 -26.90
CA PRO A 369 -44.32 -9.29 -25.96
C PRO A 369 -45.04 -10.56 -26.47
N VAL A 370 -45.05 -10.83 -27.79
CA VAL A 370 -45.72 -11.97 -28.41
C VAL A 370 -44.79 -13.18 -28.58
N SER A 371 -43.47 -12.97 -28.53
CA SER A 371 -42.45 -13.99 -28.85
C SER A 371 -42.34 -15.13 -27.82
N TRP A 372 -42.90 -14.97 -26.63
CA TRP A 372 -42.80 -15.96 -25.54
C TRP A 372 -43.79 -17.14 -25.66
N ARG A 373 -44.79 -17.06 -26.53
CA ARG A 373 -45.75 -18.18 -26.73
C ARG A 373 -45.09 -19.45 -27.29
N SER A 374 -43.91 -19.37 -27.91
CA SER A 374 -43.28 -20.52 -28.59
C SER A 374 -42.23 -21.25 -27.75
N ARG A 375 -41.77 -20.73 -26.60
CA ARG A 375 -40.73 -21.36 -25.76
C ARG A 375 -41.30 -22.20 -24.60
N SER A 376 -42.56 -22.61 -24.68
CA SER A 376 -43.19 -23.50 -23.69
C SER A 376 -42.76 -24.96 -23.90
N ALA A 377 -41.82 -25.42 -23.07
CA ALA A 377 -41.58 -26.78 -22.56
C ALA A 377 -41.37 -27.99 -23.50
N LYS A 378 -41.52 -27.88 -24.83
CA LYS A 378 -41.29 -29.03 -25.75
C LYS A 378 -39.89 -29.11 -26.39
N ALA A 379 -38.96 -28.26 -25.99
CA ALA A 379 -37.59 -28.25 -26.54
C ALA A 379 -36.52 -28.12 -25.44
N ARG A 380 -36.57 -29.01 -24.45
CA ARG A 380 -35.42 -29.40 -23.63
C ARG A 380 -35.38 -30.91 -23.53
#